data_AF-A0A7Z0SE61-F1
#
_entry.id   AF-A0A7Z0SE61-F1
#
_cell.length_a   1.000
_cell.length_b   1.000
_cell.length_c   1.000
_cell.angle_alpha   90.00
_cell.angle_beta   90.00
_cell.angle_gamma   90.00
#
_symmetry.space_group_name_H-M   'P 1'
#
loop_
_entity.id
_entity.type
_entity.pdbx_description
1 polymer ?
#
loop_
_entity_poly.entity_id
_entity_poly.type
_entity_poly.pdbx_seq_one_letter_code
_entity_poly.pdbx_strand_id
1 'polypeptide(L)'
;MSRLIAMPGIAICPSHRLRRWIYKTDYTLESSLTPFTSREISQELDNIPLWDDNLILPVFEQLQSIRPYFSFYEVAVDRYELGARNVQVNIAARELDYQSLAPEAKTWRNRHLVYTHGYGMVMSSANQRANQPMQWLLKNFDQTVEFDKLKLTQPEIYYGLADYPYAIVPNTESLKSAESTKGDMHSDYHGTGGLPLSSLITKAVNGFF
;
A
#
# COMPACT_ATOMS: atom_id res chain seq x y z
N MET A 1 4.50 -9.38 24.63
CA MET A 1 4.41 -10.80 24.21
C MET A 1 3.93 -10.81 22.77
N SER A 2 4.85 -10.80 21.80
CA SER A 2 4.49 -10.83 20.38
C SER A 2 4.30 -12.27 19.93
N ARG A 3 3.09 -12.60 19.47
CA ARG A 3 2.79 -13.88 18.81
C ARG A 3 2.69 -13.61 17.31
N LEU A 4 3.65 -14.14 16.55
CA LEU A 4 3.54 -14.27 15.10
C LEU A 4 2.46 -15.31 14.78
N ILE A 5 1.55 -14.95 13.88
CA ILE A 5 0.73 -15.90 13.12
C ILE A 5 1.11 -15.68 11.66
N ALA A 6 1.73 -16.70 11.08
CA ALA A 6 2.07 -16.77 9.67
C ALA A 6 0.83 -17.18 8.86
N MET A 7 0.54 -16.47 7.77
CA MET A 7 -0.24 -16.99 6.65
C MET A 7 0.72 -17.40 5.53
N PRO A 8 0.39 -18.44 4.75
CA PRO A 8 1.34 -19.05 3.83
C PRO A 8 1.59 -18.10 2.65
N GLY A 9 2.81 -17.60 2.53
CA GLY A 9 3.27 -16.85 1.36
C GLY A 9 3.80 -15.44 1.64
N ILE A 10 3.62 -14.89 2.85
CA ILE A 10 4.13 -13.56 3.19
C ILE A 10 5.09 -13.69 4.39
N ALA A 11 6.38 -13.58 4.12
CA ALA A 11 7.40 -13.46 5.15
C ALA A 11 7.93 -12.02 5.16
N ILE A 12 7.31 -11.17 5.98
CA ILE A 12 7.84 -9.85 6.32
C ILE A 12 8.86 -10.06 7.44
N CYS A 13 10.14 -9.84 7.16
CA CYS A 13 11.23 -10.03 8.12
C CYS A 13 11.54 -8.72 8.86
N PRO A 14 11.43 -8.67 10.21
CA PRO A 14 11.68 -7.45 10.96
C PRO A 14 13.19 -7.22 11.18
N SER A 15 13.62 -6.01 10.80
CA SER A 15 14.89 -5.34 11.09
C SER A 15 15.87 -6.05 12.05
N HIS A 16 16.86 -6.73 11.47
CA HIS A 16 18.16 -6.96 12.10
C HIS A 16 19.24 -6.56 11.10
N ARG A 17 20.16 -5.69 11.54
CA ARG A 17 21.39 -5.22 10.85
C ARG A 17 21.82 -6.14 9.71
N LEU A 18 21.49 -5.78 8.48
CA LEU A 18 22.00 -6.44 7.28
C LEU A 18 23.48 -6.07 7.11
N ARG A 19 24.38 -6.86 7.70
CA ARG A 19 25.73 -7.01 7.13
C ARG A 19 25.53 -7.66 5.76
N ARG A 20 25.45 -6.84 4.72
CA ARG A 20 25.25 -7.25 3.33
C ARG A 20 26.44 -8.11 2.90
N TRP A 21 26.27 -9.42 2.92
CA TRP A 21 27.19 -10.34 2.25
C TRP A 21 26.92 -10.23 0.76
N ILE A 22 27.83 -9.57 0.03
CA ILE A 22 27.84 -9.61 -1.42
C ILE A 22 28.40 -10.98 -1.79
N TYR A 23 27.53 -11.93 -2.14
CA TYR A 23 27.97 -13.19 -2.74
C TYR A 23 28.05 -12.99 -4.25
N LYS A 24 29.21 -13.29 -4.82
CA LYS A 24 29.41 -13.34 -6.27
C LYS A 24 28.83 -14.67 -6.75
N THR A 25 27.63 -14.64 -7.32
CA THR A 25 27.10 -15.78 -8.06
C THR A 25 27.66 -15.72 -9.47
N ASP A 26 28.59 -16.62 -9.78
CA ASP A 26 29.05 -16.79 -11.17
C ASP A 26 27.93 -17.51 -11.94
N TYR A 27 27.17 -16.77 -12.74
CA TYR A 27 26.22 -17.35 -13.67
C TYR A 27 27.01 -17.98 -14.82
N THR A 28 27.01 -19.31 -14.91
CA THR A 28 27.39 -19.98 -16.15
C THR A 28 26.35 -19.61 -17.20
N LEU A 29 26.73 -18.74 -18.14
CA LEU A 29 25.94 -18.47 -19.33
C LEU A 29 25.89 -19.77 -20.15
N GLU A 30 24.86 -20.58 -19.92
CA GLU A 30 24.52 -21.64 -20.87
C GLU A 30 24.12 -20.96 -22.16
N SER A 31 25.04 -20.96 -23.13
CA SER A 31 24.80 -20.45 -24.47
C SER A 31 23.91 -21.43 -25.24
N SER A 32 22.67 -21.63 -24.81
CA SER A 32 21.64 -22.14 -25.73
C SER A 32 21.19 -20.95 -26.58
N LEU A 33 22.00 -20.61 -27.58
CA LEU A 33 21.60 -19.66 -28.62
C LEU A 33 20.58 -20.34 -29.54
N THR A 34 19.41 -20.68 -29.01
CA THR A 34 18.19 -20.62 -29.84
C THR A 34 18.03 -19.15 -30.21
N PRO A 35 17.84 -18.79 -31.50
CA PRO A 35 17.63 -17.41 -31.85
C PRO A 35 16.34 -16.96 -31.19
N PHE A 36 16.46 -16.26 -30.06
CA PHE A 36 15.35 -15.53 -29.50
C PHE A 36 14.86 -14.60 -30.60
N THR A 37 13.57 -14.68 -30.90
CA THR A 37 12.98 -13.70 -31.80
C THR A 37 13.13 -12.32 -31.15
N SER A 38 13.33 -11.27 -31.95
CA SER A 38 13.46 -9.90 -31.43
C SER A 38 12.33 -9.52 -30.47
N ARG A 39 11.14 -10.11 -30.67
CA ARG A 39 9.96 -9.96 -29.83
C ARG A 39 10.13 -10.50 -28.41
N GLU A 40 10.71 -11.69 -28.25
CA GLU A 40 10.91 -12.32 -26.93
C GLU A 40 11.94 -11.53 -26.11
N ILE A 41 13.04 -11.10 -26.74
CA ILE A 41 14.04 -10.24 -26.08
C ILE A 41 13.41 -8.92 -25.65
N SER A 42 12.62 -8.28 -26.51
CA SER A 42 11.95 -7.01 -26.15
C SER A 42 10.99 -7.18 -24.97
N GLN A 43 10.26 -8.29 -24.88
CA GLN A 43 9.34 -8.55 -23.77
C GLN A 43 10.07 -8.75 -22.44
N GLU A 44 11.20 -9.45 -22.44
CA GLU A 44 12.02 -9.62 -21.23
C GLU A 44 12.71 -8.33 -20.80
N LEU A 45 13.28 -7.57 -21.74
CA LEU A 45 13.87 -6.27 -21.46
C LEU A 45 12.83 -5.26 -20.96
N ASP A 46 11.59 -5.36 -21.45
CA ASP A 46 10.51 -4.50 -21.02
C ASP A 46 10.05 -4.77 -19.57
N ASN A 47 10.59 -5.80 -18.91
CA ASN A 47 10.21 -6.24 -17.57
C ASN A 47 11.35 -6.12 -16.54
N ILE A 48 12.43 -5.42 -16.91
CA ILE A 48 13.55 -5.14 -16.02
C ILE A 48 13.23 -3.83 -15.25
N PRO A 49 13.35 -3.82 -13.91
CA PRO A 49 13.09 -2.61 -13.14
C PRO A 49 14.24 -1.62 -13.38
N LEU A 50 13.89 -0.44 -13.86
CA LEU A 50 14.87 0.62 -14.14
C LEU A 50 15.05 1.59 -12.97
N TRP A 51 14.11 1.59 -12.03
CA TRP A 51 14.07 2.53 -10.90
C TRP A 51 14.47 1.84 -9.61
N ASP A 52 15.26 2.54 -8.79
CA ASP A 52 15.54 2.17 -7.41
C ASP A 52 14.32 2.49 -6.54
N ASP A 53 13.98 1.60 -5.62
CA ASP A 53 12.82 1.70 -4.73
C ASP A 53 12.88 2.95 -3.84
N ASN A 54 14.08 3.36 -3.41
CA ASN A 54 14.25 4.57 -2.59
C ASN A 54 14.00 5.86 -3.37
N LEU A 55 14.13 5.83 -4.70
CA LEU A 55 13.92 7.00 -5.55
C LEU A 55 12.47 7.18 -5.96
N ILE A 56 11.67 6.11 -5.96
CA ILE A 56 10.27 6.19 -6.41
C ILE A 56 9.31 6.58 -5.28
N LEU A 57 9.66 6.29 -4.02
CA LEU A 57 8.83 6.66 -2.87
C LEU A 57 8.54 8.18 -2.81
N PRO A 58 9.53 9.08 -2.95
CA PRO A 58 9.27 10.53 -2.99
C PRO A 58 8.36 10.95 -4.15
N VAL A 59 8.41 10.23 -5.28
CA VAL A 59 7.54 10.50 -6.44
C VAL A 59 6.10 10.11 -6.12
N PHE A 60 5.88 8.98 -5.46
CA PHE A 60 4.55 8.56 -5.02
C PHE A 60 3.99 9.54 -3.98
N GLU A 61 4.79 9.97 -3.02
CA GLU A 61 4.39 11.00 -2.05
C GLU A 61 3.96 12.29 -2.75
N GLN A 62 4.79 12.81 -3.65
CA GLN A 62 4.51 14.05 -4.36
C GLN A 62 3.25 13.96 -5.24
N LEU A 63 3.04 12.83 -5.91
CA LEU A 63 2.00 12.72 -6.94
C LEU A 63 0.70 12.10 -6.44
N GLN A 64 0.72 11.32 -5.36
CA GLN A 64 -0.37 10.40 -5.00
C GLN A 64 -0.80 10.40 -3.53
N SER A 65 -0.12 11.15 -2.65
CA SER A 65 -0.63 11.39 -1.29
C SER A 65 -1.96 12.14 -1.35
N ILE A 66 -2.03 13.20 -2.18
CA ILE A 66 -3.19 14.06 -2.51
C ILE A 66 -3.84 14.76 -1.30
N ARG A 67 -3.83 14.15 -0.10
CA ARG A 67 -4.41 14.67 1.14
C ARG A 67 -3.34 14.65 2.25
N PRO A 68 -3.33 15.66 3.14
CA PRO A 68 -2.24 15.88 4.09
C PRO A 68 -2.11 14.83 5.20
N TYR A 69 -3.07 13.91 5.31
CA TYR A 69 -3.10 12.83 6.30
C TYR A 69 -2.81 11.47 5.69
N PHE A 70 -2.39 11.42 4.43
CA PHE A 70 -1.95 10.19 3.80
C PHE A 70 -0.46 10.26 3.46
N SER A 71 0.23 9.16 3.64
CA SER A 71 1.65 9.00 3.34
C SER A 71 1.92 7.59 2.84
N PHE A 72 3.08 7.41 2.20
CA PHE A 72 3.62 6.13 1.78
C PHE A 72 4.89 5.86 2.58
N TYR A 73 4.96 4.70 3.22
CA TYR A 73 6.10 4.32 4.05
C TYR A 73 7.12 3.46 3.30
N GLU A 74 6.66 2.68 2.33
CA GLU A 74 7.47 1.74 1.58
C GLU A 74 6.90 1.56 0.16
N VAL A 75 7.78 1.40 -0.82
CA VAL A 75 7.42 0.91 -2.15
C VAL A 75 8.01 -0.47 -2.33
N ALA A 76 7.17 -1.44 -2.63
CA ALA A 76 7.60 -2.78 -2.98
C ALA A 76 7.63 -2.95 -4.51
N VAL A 77 8.50 -3.83 -4.98
CA VAL A 77 8.56 -4.25 -6.39
C VAL A 77 8.02 -5.67 -6.48
N ASP A 78 6.99 -5.89 -7.29
CA ASP A 78 6.37 -7.20 -7.48
C ASP A 78 6.00 -7.44 -8.94
N ARG A 79 5.63 -8.67 -9.31
CA ARG A 79 5.25 -9.07 -10.67
C ARG A 79 3.83 -9.59 -10.71
N TYR A 80 3.03 -9.01 -11.59
CA TYR A 80 1.65 -9.43 -11.83
C TYR A 80 1.46 -9.86 -13.27
N GLU A 81 0.75 -10.96 -13.47
CA GLU A 81 0.23 -11.33 -14.77
C GLU A 81 -1.01 -10.46 -15.07
N LEU A 82 -0.85 -9.52 -16.00
CA LEU A 82 -1.88 -8.59 -16.47
C LEU A 82 -2.20 -8.91 -17.93
N GLY A 83 -3.37 -9.51 -18.17
CA GLY A 83 -3.71 -10.09 -19.47
C GLY A 83 -2.81 -11.28 -19.79
N ALA A 84 -2.12 -11.24 -20.93
CA ALA A 84 -1.19 -12.29 -21.36
C ALA A 84 0.29 -11.95 -21.09
N ARG A 85 0.57 -10.97 -20.22
CA ARG A 85 1.93 -10.47 -19.96
C ARG A 85 2.22 -10.47 -18.47
N ASN A 86 3.43 -10.87 -18.10
CA ASN A 86 3.97 -10.63 -16.77
C ASN A 86 4.57 -9.23 -16.74
N VAL A 87 4.00 -8.37 -15.90
CA VAL A 87 4.40 -6.97 -15.74
C VAL A 87 4.93 -6.77 -14.33
N GLN A 88 6.15 -6.27 -14.23
CA GLN A 88 6.71 -5.83 -12.98
C GLN A 88 6.19 -4.44 -12.64
N VAL A 89 5.77 -4.28 -11.39
CA VAL A 89 5.13 -3.08 -10.88
C VAL A 89 5.82 -2.61 -9.62
N ASN A 90 5.82 -1.30 -9.43
CA ASN A 90 6.08 -0.66 -8.15
C ASN A 90 4.74 -0.41 -7.47
N ILE A 91 4.57 -0.89 -6.25
CA ILE A 91 3.33 -0.83 -5.48
C ILE A 91 3.59 -0.20 -4.11
N ALA A 92 2.70 0.68 -3.67
CA ALA A 92 2.71 1.22 -2.32
C ALA A 92 1.29 1.37 -1.78
N ALA A 93 1.12 1.04 -0.51
CA ALA A 93 -0.12 1.26 0.22
C ALA A 93 -0.19 2.71 0.69
N ARG A 94 -1.33 3.36 0.50
CA ARG A 94 -1.54 4.72 1.01
C ARG A 94 -2.06 4.62 2.43
N GLU A 95 -1.19 4.93 3.37
CA GLU A 95 -1.41 4.74 4.80
C GLU A 95 -1.77 6.05 5.49
N LEU A 96 -2.49 5.96 6.61
CA LEU A 96 -2.86 7.13 7.42
C LEU A 96 -1.62 7.63 8.18
N ASP A 97 -1.26 8.89 7.96
CA ASP A 97 -0.33 9.61 8.82
C ASP A 97 -1.08 10.63 9.68
N TYR A 98 -1.45 10.20 10.88
CA TYR A 98 -2.11 11.07 11.84
C TYR A 98 -1.20 12.19 12.37
N GLN A 99 0.13 12.00 12.31
CA GLN A 99 1.07 12.99 12.85
C GLN A 99 1.19 14.22 11.95
N SER A 100 0.96 14.07 10.64
CA SER A 100 0.95 15.18 9.68
C SER A 100 -0.29 16.08 9.75
N LEU A 101 -1.31 15.71 10.53
CA LEU A 101 -2.47 16.57 10.76
C LEU A 101 -2.11 17.84 11.56
N ALA A 102 -2.81 18.93 11.26
CA ALA A 102 -2.72 20.16 12.05
C ALA A 102 -3.13 19.92 13.52
N PRO A 103 -2.53 20.60 14.52
CA PRO A 103 -2.81 20.37 15.93
C PRO A 103 -4.29 20.46 16.30
N GLU A 104 -5.05 21.35 15.65
CA GLU A 104 -6.48 21.57 15.88
C GLU A 104 -7.32 20.36 15.43
N ALA A 105 -6.83 19.62 14.44
CA ALA A 105 -7.45 18.38 13.98
C ALA A 105 -7.09 17.18 14.86
N LYS A 106 -6.10 17.30 15.77
CA LYS A 106 -5.63 16.21 16.65
C LYS A 106 -6.49 16.02 17.90
N THR A 107 -7.82 16.01 17.75
CA THR A 107 -8.77 15.73 18.85
C THR A 107 -8.95 14.22 19.06
N TRP A 108 -9.37 13.80 20.26
CA TRP A 108 -9.72 12.40 20.56
C TRP A 108 -10.74 11.84 19.57
N ARG A 109 -11.81 12.60 19.28
CA ARG A 109 -12.83 12.20 18.29
C ARG A 109 -12.19 11.94 16.93
N ASN A 110 -11.38 12.87 16.44
CA ASN A 110 -10.74 12.72 15.15
C ASN A 110 -9.74 11.56 15.13
N ARG A 111 -9.02 11.33 16.24
CA ARG A 111 -8.03 10.24 16.39
C ARG A 111 -8.66 8.86 16.32
N HIS A 112 -9.80 8.67 16.96
CA HIS A 112 -10.35 7.35 17.22
C HIS A 112 -11.62 7.02 16.42
N LEU A 113 -12.32 8.03 15.90
CA LEU A 113 -13.60 7.85 15.20
C LEU A 113 -13.55 8.32 13.75
N VAL A 114 -12.82 9.40 13.43
CA VAL A 114 -12.76 9.94 12.07
C VAL A 114 -11.60 9.34 11.28
N TYR A 115 -10.36 9.67 11.63
CA TYR A 115 -9.16 9.19 10.92
C TYR A 115 -8.78 7.80 11.40
N THR A 116 -9.42 6.78 10.82
CA THR A 116 -9.36 5.40 11.33
C THR A 116 -8.57 4.44 10.44
N HIS A 117 -8.34 4.77 9.17
CA HIS A 117 -7.73 3.86 8.19
C HIS A 117 -6.94 4.62 7.12
N GLY A 118 -5.95 3.94 6.53
CA GLY A 118 -5.38 4.26 5.22
C GLY A 118 -6.37 3.92 4.09
N TYR A 119 -6.07 4.31 2.85
CA TYR A 119 -6.98 4.06 1.73
C TYR A 119 -6.29 3.77 0.41
N GLY A 120 -6.55 2.57 -0.10
CA GLY A 120 -6.17 2.10 -1.41
C GLY A 120 -4.67 1.93 -1.55
N MET A 121 -4.26 1.70 -2.78
CA MET A 121 -2.85 1.60 -3.12
C MET A 121 -2.58 2.35 -4.42
N VAL A 122 -1.31 2.44 -4.75
CA VAL A 122 -0.82 3.08 -5.96
C VAL A 122 0.11 2.11 -6.63
N MET A 123 -0.05 1.94 -7.94
CA MET A 123 0.77 1.04 -8.74
C MET A 123 1.26 1.75 -9.99
N SER A 124 2.53 1.59 -10.30
CA SER A 124 3.12 2.04 -11.56
C SER A 124 3.94 0.93 -12.20
N SER A 125 4.11 0.97 -13.52
CA SER A 125 5.03 0.05 -14.20
C SER A 125 6.47 0.26 -13.71
N ALA A 126 7.24 -0.81 -13.55
CA ALA A 126 8.65 -0.72 -13.17
C ALA A 126 9.58 -0.33 -14.34
N ASN A 127 9.14 -0.55 -15.58
CA ASN A 127 9.88 -0.18 -16.79
C ASN A 127 9.40 1.16 -17.35
N GLN A 128 9.67 2.24 -16.62
CA GLN A 128 9.34 3.58 -17.10
C GLN A 128 10.47 4.18 -17.90
N ARG A 129 10.12 4.77 -19.03
CA ARG A 129 11.05 5.50 -19.87
C ARG A 129 11.35 6.86 -19.26
N ALA A 130 12.62 7.27 -19.31
CA ALA A 130 13.02 8.61 -18.93
C ALA A 130 12.29 9.65 -19.80
N ASN A 131 12.05 10.84 -19.21
CA ASN A 131 11.37 11.98 -19.86
C ASN A 131 9.94 11.70 -20.35
N GLN A 132 9.27 10.68 -19.81
CA GLN A 132 7.85 10.46 -20.03
C GLN A 132 7.08 10.59 -18.69
N PRO A 133 5.79 10.95 -18.74
CA PRO A 133 4.95 10.91 -17.56
C PRO A 133 4.91 9.51 -16.94
N MET A 134 4.79 9.46 -15.62
CA MET A 134 4.69 8.19 -14.90
C MET A 134 3.47 7.38 -15.38
N GLN A 135 3.73 6.13 -15.75
CA GLN A 135 2.70 5.20 -16.20
C GLN A 135 2.05 4.50 -14.99
N TRP A 136 0.87 4.98 -14.62
CA TRP A 136 0.09 4.43 -13.51
C TRP A 136 -0.81 3.29 -13.96
N LEU A 137 -0.78 2.18 -13.23
CA LEU A 137 -1.73 1.08 -13.34
C LEU A 137 -2.89 1.23 -12.36
N LEU A 138 -2.63 1.86 -11.20
CA LEU A 138 -3.59 2.18 -10.17
C LEU A 138 -3.18 3.50 -9.53
N LYS A 139 -4.12 4.44 -9.39
CA LYS A 139 -3.87 5.77 -8.83
C LYS A 139 -5.12 6.37 -8.21
N ASN A 140 -4.95 7.51 -7.54
CA ASN A 140 -6.00 8.36 -6.99
C ASN A 140 -6.91 7.61 -6.00
N PHE A 141 -8.08 8.15 -5.67
CA PHE A 141 -9.02 7.54 -4.72
C PHE A 141 -10.15 6.75 -5.39
N ASP A 142 -10.41 7.03 -6.66
CA ASP A 142 -11.38 6.28 -7.46
C ASP A 142 -10.98 4.80 -7.61
N GLN A 143 -9.67 4.53 -7.55
CA GLN A 143 -9.06 3.20 -7.65
C GLN A 143 -9.56 2.48 -8.92
N THR A 144 -9.61 3.25 -10.01
CA THR A 144 -9.98 2.73 -11.32
C THR A 144 -8.88 1.83 -11.85
N VAL A 145 -9.28 0.67 -12.35
CA VAL A 145 -8.38 -0.36 -12.87
C VAL A 145 -8.75 -0.71 -14.28
N GLU A 146 -7.75 -0.93 -15.11
CA GLU A 146 -7.92 -1.52 -16.44
C GLU A 146 -8.03 -3.04 -16.37
N PHE A 147 -7.35 -3.65 -15.40
CA PHE A 147 -7.31 -5.10 -15.23
C PHE A 147 -8.10 -5.51 -13.99
N ASP A 148 -9.07 -6.43 -14.16
CA ASP A 148 -9.91 -6.94 -13.06
C ASP A 148 -9.08 -7.55 -11.92
N LYS A 149 -7.90 -8.12 -12.22
CA LYS A 149 -6.99 -8.68 -11.22
C LYS A 149 -6.47 -7.66 -10.20
N LEU A 150 -6.51 -6.37 -10.55
CA LEU A 150 -6.09 -5.27 -9.67
C LEU A 150 -7.26 -4.65 -8.91
N LYS A 151 -8.49 -5.11 -9.13
CA LYS A 151 -9.69 -4.53 -8.52
C LYS A 151 -9.67 -4.74 -7.01
N LEU A 152 -9.72 -3.63 -6.28
CA LEU A 152 -9.86 -3.67 -4.83
C LEU A 152 -11.33 -3.78 -4.44
N THR A 153 -11.64 -4.79 -3.62
CA THR A 153 -12.99 -4.96 -3.06
C THR A 153 -13.16 -4.15 -1.78
N GLN A 154 -12.10 -4.03 -0.98
CA GLN A 154 -12.03 -3.25 0.26
C GLN A 154 -10.73 -2.44 0.22
N PRO A 155 -10.77 -1.16 -0.18
CA PRO A 155 -9.58 -0.33 -0.25
C PRO A 155 -9.07 0.11 1.13
N GLU A 156 -9.84 -0.04 2.20
CA GLU A 156 -9.48 0.47 3.52
C GLU A 156 -8.35 -0.33 4.18
N ILE A 157 -7.36 0.38 4.71
CA ILE A 157 -6.18 -0.20 5.33
C ILE A 157 -6.18 0.11 6.83
N TYR A 158 -6.47 -0.90 7.65
CA TYR A 158 -6.51 -0.78 9.11
C TYR A 158 -5.22 -1.25 9.79
N TYR A 159 -4.35 -1.94 9.05
CA TYR A 159 -3.09 -2.48 9.52
C TYR A 159 -2.03 -2.21 8.47
N GLY A 160 -0.91 -1.62 8.87
CA GLY A 160 0.17 -1.28 7.97
C GLY A 160 1.44 -0.90 8.73
N LEU A 161 2.31 -0.16 8.06
CA LEU A 161 3.60 0.27 8.59
C LEU A 161 3.52 1.59 9.38
N ALA A 162 2.46 2.37 9.18
CA ALA A 162 2.27 3.62 9.90
C ALA A 162 2.04 3.42 11.41
N ASP A 163 2.28 4.48 12.18
CA ASP A 163 1.95 4.52 13.61
C ASP A 163 0.45 4.82 13.80
N TYR A 164 -0.37 3.77 13.68
CA TYR A 164 -1.82 3.89 13.82
C TYR A 164 -2.24 4.05 15.29
N PRO A 165 -2.99 5.10 15.66
CA PRO A 165 -3.75 5.07 16.90
C PRO A 165 -4.82 3.97 16.83
N TYR A 166 -5.33 3.52 17.99
CA TYR A 166 -6.46 2.60 17.98
C TYR A 166 -7.67 3.27 17.31
N ALA A 167 -8.39 2.52 16.49
CA ALA A 167 -9.61 2.98 15.82
C ALA A 167 -10.84 2.28 16.44
N ILE A 168 -11.92 3.03 16.60
CA ILE A 168 -13.22 2.49 17.03
C ILE A 168 -14.11 2.44 15.79
N VAL A 169 -14.31 1.23 15.26
CA VAL A 169 -15.11 0.98 14.04
C VAL A 169 -15.99 -0.26 14.20
N PRO A 170 -17.13 -0.36 13.49
CA PRO A 170 -17.73 0.67 12.63
C PRO A 170 -18.33 1.82 13.46
N ASN A 171 -18.37 3.03 12.88
CA ASN A 171 -18.94 4.21 13.53
C ASN A 171 -19.53 5.16 12.46
N THR A 172 -20.36 6.12 12.88
CA THR A 172 -21.04 7.08 11.98
C THR A 172 -20.33 8.44 11.89
N GLU A 173 -19.23 8.63 12.61
CA GLU A 173 -18.45 9.87 12.53
C GLU A 173 -17.75 9.94 11.18
N SER A 174 -17.67 11.16 10.64
CA SER A 174 -16.97 11.44 9.41
C SER A 174 -16.59 12.91 9.36
N LEU A 175 -15.70 13.27 8.44
CA LEU A 175 -15.54 14.68 8.08
C LEU A 175 -16.87 15.14 7.48
N LYS A 176 -17.46 16.22 8.03
CA LYS A 176 -18.71 16.81 7.54
C LYS A 176 -18.52 17.31 6.09
N SER A 177 -18.63 16.43 5.09
CA SER A 177 -18.77 16.81 3.69
C SER A 177 -20.21 16.53 3.25
N ALA A 178 -20.75 17.42 2.41
CA ALA A 178 -22.11 17.27 1.87
C ALA A 178 -22.23 16.09 0.89
N GLU A 179 -21.11 15.51 0.47
CA GLU A 179 -21.01 14.36 -0.43
C GLU A 179 -19.84 13.48 0.02
N SER A 180 -20.09 12.20 0.33
CA SER A 180 -19.03 11.23 0.60
C SER A 180 -18.38 10.83 -0.72
N THR A 181 -17.13 11.22 -0.91
CA THR A 181 -16.31 10.82 -2.06
C THR A 181 -15.46 9.61 -1.72
N LYS A 182 -15.06 8.84 -2.74
CA LYS A 182 -14.09 7.75 -2.54
C LYS A 182 -12.81 8.30 -1.89
N GLY A 183 -12.28 7.56 -0.93
CA GLY A 183 -11.10 7.98 -0.15
C GLY A 183 -11.40 8.89 1.03
N ASP A 184 -12.67 9.22 1.28
CA ASP A 184 -13.07 9.87 2.53
C ASP A 184 -12.97 8.90 3.71
N MET A 185 -12.78 9.48 4.88
CA MET A 185 -12.66 8.80 6.17
C MET A 185 -14.04 8.35 6.67
N HIS A 186 -14.78 7.63 5.84
CA HIS A 186 -16.06 7.03 6.16
C HIS A 186 -16.15 5.67 5.47
N SER A 187 -16.11 4.61 6.27
CA SER A 187 -16.26 3.24 5.80
C SER A 187 -16.81 2.36 6.91
N ASP A 188 -17.68 1.42 6.53
CA ASP A 188 -18.14 0.37 7.43
C ASP A 188 -17.06 -0.70 7.52
N TYR A 189 -16.46 -0.85 8.71
CA TYR A 189 -15.51 -1.92 8.94
C TYR A 189 -16.21 -3.28 8.87
N HIS A 190 -15.85 -4.07 7.86
CA HIS A 190 -16.37 -5.43 7.64
C HIS A 190 -15.37 -6.54 8.01
N GLY A 191 -14.21 -6.18 8.56
CA GLY A 191 -13.22 -7.16 9.01
C GLY A 191 -13.63 -7.85 10.31
N THR A 192 -12.95 -8.96 10.62
CA THR A 192 -13.13 -9.70 11.87
C THR A 192 -12.04 -9.40 12.91
N GLY A 193 -11.13 -8.48 12.60
CA GLY A 193 -10.05 -8.07 13.50
C GLY A 193 -10.52 -7.10 14.59
N GLY A 194 -9.70 -6.94 15.63
CA GLY A 194 -9.96 -6.03 16.74
C GLY A 194 -10.64 -6.68 17.95
N LEU A 195 -11.02 -5.83 18.91
CA LEU A 195 -11.70 -6.25 20.14
C LEU A 195 -13.19 -5.89 20.05
N PRO A 196 -14.11 -6.87 20.04
CA PRO A 196 -15.53 -6.57 19.92
C PRO A 196 -16.04 -5.84 21.16
N LEU A 197 -16.64 -4.66 20.95
CA LEU A 197 -17.28 -3.86 22.01
C LEU A 197 -18.75 -4.30 22.26
N SER A 198 -19.08 -5.57 22.05
CA SER A 198 -20.46 -6.08 22.14
C SER A 198 -20.99 -6.15 23.57
N SER A 199 -20.11 -6.28 24.57
CA SER A 199 -20.49 -6.33 25.99
C SER A 199 -20.46 -4.94 26.64
N LEU A 200 -21.44 -4.67 27.51
CA LEU A 200 -21.53 -3.44 28.31
C LEU A 200 -20.28 -3.22 29.19
N ILE A 201 -19.63 -4.30 29.63
CA ILE A 201 -18.40 -4.24 30.42
C ILE A 201 -17.24 -3.75 29.55
N THR A 202 -17.11 -4.26 28.32
CA THR A 202 -16.08 -3.82 27.37
C THR A 202 -16.27 -2.36 26.98
N LYS A 203 -17.52 -1.91 26.83
CA LYS A 203 -17.84 -0.48 26.61
C LYS A 203 -17.46 0.39 27.81
N ALA A 204 -17.74 -0.06 29.03
CA ALA A 204 -17.40 0.68 30.25
C ALA A 204 -15.88 0.82 30.45
N VAL A 205 -15.07 -0.18 30.06
CA VAL A 205 -13.60 -0.10 30.20
C VAL A 205 -12.98 0.80 29.12
N ASN A 206 -13.49 0.79 27.89
CA ASN A 206 -12.92 1.57 26.78
C ASN A 206 -13.45 3.02 26.69
N GLY A 207 -14.56 3.35 27.37
CA GLY A 207 -15.12 4.72 27.37
C GLY A 207 -14.42 5.70 28.31
N PHE A 208 -13.47 5.25 29.13
CA PHE A 208 -12.82 6.05 30.18
C PHE A 208 -11.35 6.43 29.87
N PHE A 209 -10.88 6.27 28.63
CA PHE A 209 -9.52 6.67 28.20
C PHE A 209 -9.53 7.57 26.96
#